data_AF-A0A8X7CF39-F1
#
_entry.id   AF-A0A8X7CF39-F1
#
_cell.length_a   1.000
_cell.length_b   1.000
_cell.length_c   1.000
_cell.angle_alpha   90.00
_cell.angle_beta   90.00
_cell.angle_gamma   90.00
#
_symmetry.space_group_name_H-M   'P 1'
#
loop_
_entity.id
_entity.type
_entity.pdbx_description
1 polymer ?
#
loop_
_entity_poly.entity_id
_entity_poly.type
_entity_poly.pdbx_seq_one_letter_code
_entity_poly.pdbx_strand_id
1 'polypeptide(L)'
;MNNLMYFQYTHGKLISLKNWFPTEIKELLVLNLSHNYIKTIQPGVFDKLINLTTLDLSHNMIEYLDFFIEKMKLTLLDLSWNRIKTINEKQLAQLTRLKSLMLANNAINDLNEKSWKGASESLKYIGLAGNPIICSCNVRWINTTTILANATIQGTCSSKRHKELSIKSAVRYWMRWCDENGNIVTRKKPSYTSPISLHLIEDNE
;
A
#
# COMPACT_ATOMS: atom_id res chain seq x y z
N MET A 1 8.27 -24.96 -25.82
CA MET A 1 8.09 -24.46 -24.44
C MET A 1 6.68 -23.91 -24.34
N ASN A 2 5.68 -24.77 -24.14
CA ASN A 2 4.27 -24.37 -24.16
C ASN A 2 3.72 -24.38 -22.73
N ASN A 3 3.11 -23.28 -22.32
CA ASN A 3 2.28 -23.08 -21.10
C ASN A 3 3.01 -22.83 -19.79
N LEU A 4 3.96 -21.88 -19.77
CA LEU A 4 4.49 -21.34 -18.53
C LEU A 4 3.46 -20.39 -17.88
N MET A 5 2.47 -20.96 -17.18
CA MET A 5 1.48 -20.17 -16.42
C MET A 5 2.05 -19.57 -15.14
N TYR A 6 3.11 -20.19 -14.63
CA TYR A 6 3.79 -19.82 -13.41
C TYR A 6 5.30 -19.76 -13.68
N PHE A 7 5.93 -18.62 -13.37
CA PHE A 7 7.37 -18.47 -13.40
C PHE A 7 7.86 -17.98 -12.05
N GLN A 8 8.90 -18.64 -11.54
CA GLN A 8 9.58 -18.22 -10.32
C GLN A 8 11.08 -18.13 -10.54
N TYR A 9 11.67 -17.09 -9.99
CA TYR A 9 13.10 -16.95 -9.80
C TYR A 9 13.32 -16.27 -8.45
N THR A 10 13.40 -17.07 -7.39
CA THR A 10 13.52 -16.58 -6.00
C THR A 10 14.87 -16.93 -5.41
N HIS A 11 15.28 -16.23 -4.35
CA HIS A 11 16.56 -16.45 -3.65
C HIS A 11 17.79 -16.31 -4.57
N GLY A 12 17.65 -15.49 -5.62
CA GLY A 12 18.68 -15.25 -6.62
C GLY A 12 19.53 -14.03 -6.31
N LYS A 13 20.19 -13.52 -7.34
CA LYS A 13 21.02 -12.31 -7.25
C LYS A 13 20.56 -11.20 -8.22
N LEU A 14 19.27 -11.15 -8.56
CA LEU A 14 18.78 -10.12 -9.48
C LEU A 14 18.85 -8.75 -8.82
N ILE A 15 19.47 -7.80 -9.52
CA ILE A 15 19.59 -6.41 -9.08
C ILE A 15 18.67 -5.49 -9.90
N SER A 16 18.39 -5.87 -11.15
CA SER A 16 17.49 -5.17 -12.07
C SER A 16 16.83 -6.15 -13.03
N LEU A 17 15.71 -5.74 -13.63
CA LEU A 17 14.94 -6.55 -14.59
C LEU A 17 15.13 -6.14 -16.05
N LYS A 18 16.26 -5.52 -16.39
CA LYS A 18 16.51 -5.03 -17.75
C LYS A 18 16.47 -6.19 -18.76
N ASN A 19 15.62 -6.07 -19.79
CA ASN A 19 15.48 -7.02 -20.91
C ASN A 19 15.02 -8.45 -20.54
N TRP A 20 14.33 -8.61 -19.42
CA TRP A 20 13.91 -9.93 -18.93
C TRP A 20 12.88 -10.65 -19.81
N PHE A 21 11.95 -9.89 -20.40
CA PHE A 21 10.87 -10.45 -21.23
C PHE A 21 10.99 -9.93 -22.67
N PRO A 22 11.86 -10.55 -23.49
CA PRO A 22 12.12 -10.08 -24.85
C PRO A 22 10.94 -10.32 -25.81
N THR A 23 10.03 -11.24 -25.46
CA THR A 23 8.87 -11.61 -26.25
C THR A 23 7.61 -11.65 -25.39
N GLU A 24 6.45 -11.57 -26.04
CA GLU A 24 5.15 -11.67 -25.38
C GLU A 24 4.93 -13.07 -24.78
N ILE A 25 4.57 -13.14 -23.49
CA ILE A 25 4.30 -14.39 -22.76
C ILE A 25 2.83 -14.37 -22.30
N LYS A 26 1.94 -14.72 -23.22
CA LYS A 26 0.47 -14.64 -23.02
C LYS A 26 -0.05 -15.59 -21.96
N GLU A 27 0.62 -16.72 -21.75
CA GLU A 27 0.16 -17.74 -20.81
C GLU A 27 0.54 -17.44 -19.36
N LEU A 28 1.48 -16.52 -19.10
CA LEU A 28 1.98 -16.27 -17.75
C LEU A 28 0.95 -15.54 -16.89
N LEU A 29 0.50 -16.20 -15.83
CA LEU A 29 -0.48 -15.68 -14.88
C LEU A 29 0.16 -15.24 -13.57
N VAL A 30 1.24 -15.91 -13.16
CA VAL A 30 1.93 -15.69 -11.88
C VAL A 30 3.43 -15.54 -12.10
N LEU A 31 3.98 -14.44 -11.59
CA LEU A 31 5.41 -14.13 -11.62
C LEU A 31 5.90 -13.93 -10.19
N ASN A 32 6.81 -14.79 -9.73
CA ASN A 32 7.46 -14.66 -8.43
C ASN A 32 8.95 -14.33 -8.59
N LEU A 33 9.33 -13.13 -8.14
CA LEU A 33 10.69 -12.60 -8.11
C LEU A 33 11.14 -12.22 -6.70
N SER A 34 10.49 -12.81 -5.70
CA SER A 34 10.79 -12.56 -4.30
C SER A 34 12.20 -12.97 -3.92
N HIS A 35 12.71 -12.42 -2.82
CA HIS A 35 14.03 -12.75 -2.28
C HIS A 35 15.16 -12.54 -3.31
N ASN A 36 15.18 -11.36 -3.93
CA ASN A 36 16.28 -10.92 -4.79
C ASN A 36 16.82 -9.59 -4.24
N TYR A 37 17.64 -8.88 -5.04
CA TYR A 37 18.20 -7.58 -4.70
C TYR A 37 17.70 -6.49 -5.65
N ILE A 38 16.48 -6.64 -6.18
CA ILE A 38 15.93 -5.74 -7.19
C ILE A 38 15.76 -4.36 -6.58
N LYS A 39 16.48 -3.37 -7.13
CA LYS A 39 16.39 -1.97 -6.74
C LYS A 39 15.60 -1.16 -7.77
N THR A 40 15.82 -1.47 -9.04
CA THR A 40 15.25 -0.73 -10.17
C THR A 40 14.51 -1.69 -11.09
N ILE A 41 13.30 -1.29 -11.44
CA ILE A 41 12.47 -1.96 -12.42
C ILE A 41 12.27 -0.97 -13.56
N GLN A 42 12.73 -1.31 -14.75
CA GLN A 42 12.58 -0.42 -15.89
C GLN A 42 11.10 -0.31 -16.27
N PRO A 43 10.60 0.91 -16.56
CA PRO A 43 9.29 1.06 -17.18
C PRO A 43 9.20 0.19 -18.42
N GLY A 44 8.07 -0.48 -18.61
CA GLY A 44 7.86 -1.31 -19.78
C GLY A 44 8.23 -2.79 -19.61
N VAL A 45 8.91 -3.17 -18.52
CA VAL A 45 9.45 -4.53 -18.39
C VAL A 45 8.36 -5.60 -18.37
N PHE A 46 7.20 -5.30 -17.80
CA PHE A 46 6.10 -6.25 -17.68
C PHE A 46 5.07 -6.17 -18.83
N ASP A 47 5.30 -5.32 -19.83
CA ASP A 47 4.35 -5.04 -20.92
C ASP A 47 4.01 -6.26 -21.75
N LYS A 48 4.97 -7.19 -21.81
CA LYS A 48 4.87 -8.44 -22.55
C LYS A 48 4.10 -9.53 -21.78
N LEU A 49 3.72 -9.27 -20.52
CA LEU A 49 3.03 -10.20 -19.63
C LEU A 49 1.52 -9.85 -19.55
N ILE A 50 0.85 -9.86 -20.69
CA ILE A 50 -0.50 -9.26 -20.85
C ILE A 50 -1.63 -9.91 -20.01
N ASN A 51 -1.40 -11.12 -19.49
CA ASN A 51 -2.35 -11.85 -18.66
C ASN A 51 -1.85 -12.05 -17.22
N LEU A 52 -0.79 -11.35 -16.81
CA LEU A 52 -0.26 -11.44 -15.47
C LEU A 52 -1.30 -10.96 -14.45
N THR A 53 -1.62 -11.81 -13.48
CA THR A 53 -2.62 -11.57 -12.44
C THR A 53 -2.01 -11.47 -11.05
N THR A 54 -0.84 -12.07 -10.85
CA THR A 54 -0.13 -12.13 -9.56
C THR A 54 1.33 -11.79 -9.80
N LEU A 55 1.81 -10.77 -9.08
CA LEU A 55 3.22 -10.36 -9.09
C LEU A 55 3.73 -10.31 -7.66
N ASP A 56 4.71 -11.15 -7.36
CA ASP A 56 5.42 -11.16 -6.08
C ASP A 56 6.83 -10.59 -6.28
N LEU A 57 7.05 -9.41 -5.71
CA LEU A 57 8.32 -8.68 -5.66
C LEU A 57 8.78 -8.51 -4.20
N SER A 58 8.25 -9.32 -3.28
CA SER A 58 8.59 -9.23 -1.86
C SER A 58 10.06 -9.52 -1.58
N HIS A 59 10.59 -9.03 -0.46
CA HIS A 59 12.00 -9.26 -0.07
C HIS A 59 12.98 -8.81 -1.17
N ASN A 60 12.86 -7.55 -1.59
CA ASN A 60 13.75 -6.89 -2.55
C ASN A 60 14.24 -5.54 -1.97
N MET A 61 14.72 -4.64 -2.81
CA MET A 61 15.24 -3.32 -2.41
C MET A 61 14.55 -2.17 -3.17
N ILE A 62 13.29 -2.36 -3.57
CA ILE A 62 12.52 -1.39 -4.36
C ILE A 62 12.18 -0.18 -3.49
N GLU A 63 12.43 1.03 -3.99
CA GLU A 63 12.15 2.29 -3.29
C GLU A 63 10.95 3.04 -3.88
N TYR A 64 10.68 2.85 -5.17
CA TYR A 64 9.66 3.59 -5.92
C TYR A 64 8.79 2.66 -6.75
N LEU A 65 7.52 3.05 -6.91
CA LEU A 65 6.58 2.42 -7.81
C LEU A 65 6.47 3.29 -9.06
N ASP A 66 7.26 3.02 -10.08
CA ASP A 66 7.34 3.81 -11.33
C ASP A 66 7.35 2.94 -12.60
N PHE A 67 7.02 1.66 -12.46
CA PHE A 67 7.20 0.63 -13.49
C PHE A 67 5.90 -0.01 -13.97
N PHE A 68 4.75 0.36 -13.39
CA PHE A 68 3.47 -0.12 -13.86
C PHE A 68 3.04 0.66 -15.10
N ILE A 69 2.54 -0.06 -16.09
CA ILE A 69 1.99 0.52 -17.30
C ILE A 69 0.49 0.24 -17.40
N GLU A 70 -0.15 0.94 -18.32
CA GLU A 70 -1.60 0.98 -18.48
C GLU A 70 -2.26 -0.40 -18.46
N LYS A 71 -3.25 -0.54 -17.57
CA LYS A 71 -4.21 -1.67 -17.50
C LYS A 71 -3.58 -3.04 -17.27
N MET A 72 -2.51 -3.13 -16.48
CA MET A 72 -2.08 -4.44 -15.97
C MET A 72 -3.25 -5.15 -15.30
N LYS A 73 -3.42 -6.45 -15.60
CA LYS A 73 -4.52 -7.27 -15.07
C LYS A 73 -4.22 -7.82 -13.68
N LEU A 74 -3.26 -7.23 -12.97
CA LEU A 74 -2.87 -7.63 -11.63
C LEU A 74 -4.06 -7.55 -10.69
N THR A 75 -4.27 -8.64 -9.96
CA THR A 75 -5.24 -8.78 -8.88
C THR A 75 -4.56 -8.87 -7.52
N LEU A 76 -3.31 -9.35 -7.49
CA LEU A 76 -2.46 -9.42 -6.31
C LEU A 76 -1.07 -8.88 -6.67
N LEU A 77 -0.63 -7.91 -5.87
CA LEU A 77 0.72 -7.36 -5.93
C LEU A 77 1.33 -7.42 -4.52
N ASP A 78 2.42 -8.18 -4.38
CA ASP A 78 3.19 -8.24 -3.16
C ASP A 78 4.51 -7.47 -3.30
N LEU A 79 4.65 -6.44 -2.49
CA LEU A 79 5.81 -5.56 -2.38
C LEU A 79 6.32 -5.52 -0.94
N SER A 80 5.94 -6.50 -0.11
CA SER A 80 6.36 -6.56 1.28
C SER A 80 7.88 -6.71 1.39
N TRP A 81 8.48 -6.22 2.49
CA TRP A 81 9.93 -6.29 2.70
C TRP A 81 10.73 -5.64 1.56
N ASN A 82 10.35 -4.41 1.23
CA ASN A 82 11.09 -3.52 0.33
C ASN A 82 11.47 -2.23 1.09
N ARG A 83 11.76 -1.14 0.37
CA ARG A 83 12.19 0.15 0.94
C ARG A 83 11.28 1.29 0.49
N ILE A 84 10.03 0.98 0.17
CA ILE A 84 9.06 1.93 -0.36
C ILE A 84 8.72 2.94 0.72
N LYS A 85 8.80 4.24 0.40
CA LYS A 85 8.48 5.34 1.32
C LYS A 85 7.14 5.99 1.03
N THR A 86 6.76 6.03 -0.25
CA THR A 86 5.56 6.74 -0.71
C THR A 86 4.84 5.92 -1.78
N ILE A 87 3.52 6.10 -1.84
CA ILE A 87 2.69 5.58 -2.92
C ILE A 87 2.45 6.71 -3.93
N ASN A 88 2.50 6.37 -5.22
CA ASN A 88 2.30 7.31 -6.30
C ASN A 88 0.92 7.12 -6.92
N GLU A 89 0.10 8.18 -6.91
CA GLU A 89 -1.27 8.19 -7.45
C GLU A 89 -1.34 7.65 -8.87
N LYS A 90 -0.44 8.14 -9.75
CA LYS A 90 -0.47 7.81 -11.19
C LYS A 90 -0.18 6.34 -11.43
N GLN A 91 0.61 5.73 -10.56
CA GLN A 91 1.08 4.35 -10.69
C GLN A 91 0.05 3.39 -10.11
N LEU A 92 -0.57 3.77 -8.99
CA LEU A 92 -1.71 3.03 -8.45
C LEU A 92 -2.90 3.04 -9.42
N ALA A 93 -3.13 4.14 -10.14
CA ALA A 93 -4.18 4.27 -11.16
C ALA A 93 -4.01 3.30 -12.34
N GLN A 94 -2.81 2.77 -12.59
CA GLN A 94 -2.60 1.76 -13.64
C GLN A 94 -3.14 0.38 -13.24
N LEU A 95 -3.28 0.11 -11.94
CA LEU A 95 -3.65 -1.18 -11.36
C LEU A 95 -5.17 -1.32 -11.17
N THR A 96 -5.91 -1.14 -12.26
CA THR A 96 -7.38 -1.02 -12.26
C THR A 96 -8.14 -2.26 -11.77
N ARG A 97 -7.51 -3.44 -11.71
CA ARG A 97 -8.11 -4.72 -11.27
C ARG A 97 -7.57 -5.24 -9.93
N LEU A 98 -6.74 -4.44 -9.26
CA LEU A 98 -6.01 -4.87 -8.08
C LEU A 98 -6.97 -5.06 -6.89
N LYS A 99 -6.97 -6.27 -6.33
CA LYS A 99 -7.78 -6.65 -5.17
C LYS A 99 -6.97 -6.64 -3.88
N SER A 100 -5.70 -6.99 -3.97
CA SER A 100 -4.80 -7.13 -2.83
C SER A 100 -3.46 -6.45 -3.09
N LEU A 101 -3.10 -5.50 -2.23
CA LEU A 101 -1.82 -4.81 -2.25
C LEU A 101 -1.09 -5.04 -0.92
N MET A 102 0.00 -5.79 -0.96
CA MET A 102 0.82 -6.06 0.23
C MET A 102 2.05 -5.17 0.22
N LEU A 103 2.18 -4.34 1.26
CA LEU A 103 3.24 -3.36 1.46
C LEU A 103 3.87 -3.50 2.85
N ALA A 104 3.71 -4.65 3.51
CA ALA A 104 4.21 -4.85 4.86
C ALA A 104 5.74 -4.68 4.92
N ASN A 105 6.27 -4.23 6.06
CA ASN A 105 7.71 -4.05 6.29
C ASN A 105 8.38 -3.21 5.18
N ASN A 106 7.83 -2.02 4.93
CA ASN A 106 8.43 -0.98 4.10
C ASN A 106 8.74 0.25 4.96
N ALA A 107 9.06 1.38 4.34
CA ALA A 107 9.36 2.64 5.00
C ALA A 107 8.24 3.69 4.83
N ILE A 108 7.00 3.24 4.63
CA ILE A 108 5.85 4.15 4.42
C ILE A 108 5.51 4.84 5.73
N ASN A 109 5.61 6.16 5.76
CA ASN A 109 5.33 6.95 6.95
C ASN A 109 4.07 7.82 6.84
N ASP A 110 3.52 7.99 5.64
CA ASP A 110 2.37 8.85 5.38
C ASP A 110 1.39 8.14 4.44
N LEU A 111 0.10 8.30 4.74
CA LEU A 111 -1.02 7.83 3.93
C LEU A 111 -1.85 9.03 3.50
N ASN A 112 -1.23 10.06 2.90
CA ASN A 112 -1.97 11.21 2.42
C ASN A 112 -2.94 10.84 1.30
N GLU A 113 -4.02 11.61 1.18
CA GLU A 113 -5.11 11.35 0.22
C GLU A 113 -4.63 11.30 -1.23
N LYS A 114 -3.74 12.22 -1.60
CA LYS A 114 -3.24 12.36 -2.99
C LYS A 114 -2.59 11.06 -3.47
N SER A 115 -1.72 10.47 -2.66
CA SER A 115 -1.01 9.22 -2.99
C SER A 115 -1.94 8.05 -3.32
N TRP A 116 -3.16 8.04 -2.78
CA TRP A 116 -4.09 6.92 -2.86
C TRP A 116 -5.33 7.19 -3.71
N LYS A 117 -5.49 8.41 -4.24
CA LYS A 117 -6.63 8.79 -5.08
C LYS A 117 -6.78 7.92 -6.33
N GLY A 118 -5.67 7.35 -6.83
CA GLY A 118 -5.65 6.40 -7.94
C GLY A 118 -5.99 4.95 -7.56
N ALA A 119 -6.39 4.66 -6.31
CA ALA A 119 -6.75 3.30 -5.91
C ALA A 119 -7.95 2.77 -6.72
N SER A 120 -7.86 1.51 -7.17
CA SER A 120 -8.96 0.85 -7.86
C SER A 120 -10.13 0.58 -6.91
N GLU A 121 -11.36 0.70 -7.42
CA GLU A 121 -12.59 0.26 -6.74
C GLU A 121 -12.60 -1.23 -6.39
N SER A 122 -11.79 -2.03 -7.09
CA SER A 122 -11.67 -3.47 -6.82
C SER A 122 -10.79 -3.80 -5.62
N LEU A 123 -10.09 -2.81 -5.05
CA LEU A 123 -9.15 -2.99 -3.94
C LEU A 123 -9.90 -3.34 -2.65
N LYS A 124 -9.59 -4.51 -2.09
CA LYS A 124 -10.25 -5.08 -0.90
C LYS A 124 -9.31 -5.24 0.28
N TYR A 125 -8.02 -5.46 0.02
CA TYR A 125 -7.04 -5.76 1.06
C TYR A 125 -5.77 -4.94 0.87
N ILE A 126 -5.35 -4.27 1.94
CA ILE A 126 -4.14 -3.46 2.00
C ILE A 126 -3.34 -3.87 3.24
N GLY A 127 -2.18 -4.49 3.01
CA GLY A 127 -1.25 -4.87 4.07
C GLY A 127 -0.19 -3.77 4.28
N LEU A 128 -0.17 -3.17 5.46
CA LEU A 128 0.73 -2.07 5.85
C LEU A 128 1.47 -2.33 7.17
N ALA A 129 1.35 -3.53 7.74
CA ALA A 129 2.04 -3.90 8.98
C ALA A 129 3.55 -3.65 8.88
N GLY A 130 4.20 -3.24 9.99
CA GLY A 130 5.64 -3.01 10.00
C GLY A 130 6.11 -1.76 9.24
N ASN A 131 5.22 -0.81 8.93
CA ASN A 131 5.58 0.49 8.37
C ASN A 131 5.55 1.59 9.45
N PRO A 132 6.44 2.60 9.38
CA PRO A 132 6.50 3.71 10.34
C PRO A 132 5.38 4.76 10.14
N ILE A 133 4.12 4.34 10.00
CA ILE A 133 3.00 5.20 9.61
C ILE A 133 2.66 6.20 10.71
N ILE A 134 2.81 7.49 10.42
CA ILE A 134 2.43 8.58 11.30
C ILE A 134 0.94 8.84 11.12
N CYS A 135 0.14 8.46 12.12
CA CYS A 135 -1.29 8.76 12.13
C CYS A 135 -1.55 10.06 12.87
N SER A 136 -1.93 11.09 12.11
CA SER A 136 -2.43 12.39 12.54
C SER A 136 -3.70 12.76 11.74
N CYS A 137 -3.99 14.04 11.52
CA CYS A 137 -5.05 14.47 10.61
C CYS A 137 -4.88 13.95 9.17
N ASN A 138 -3.66 13.58 8.76
CA ASN A 138 -3.36 13.05 7.43
C ASN A 138 -4.09 11.75 7.07
N VAL A 139 -4.55 10.96 8.05
CA VAL A 139 -5.28 9.70 7.79
C VAL A 139 -6.80 9.85 7.79
N ARG A 140 -7.34 11.04 8.12
CA ARG A 140 -8.80 11.23 8.34
C ARG A 140 -9.66 10.87 7.12
N TRP A 141 -9.11 11.03 5.92
CA TRP A 141 -9.80 10.82 4.65
C TRP A 141 -10.04 9.33 4.32
N ILE A 142 -9.35 8.41 5.01
CA ILE A 142 -9.44 6.97 4.71
C ILE A 142 -10.89 6.45 4.81
N ASN A 143 -11.70 7.01 5.72
CA ASN A 143 -13.11 6.66 5.85
C ASN A 143 -14.05 7.57 5.05
N THR A 144 -13.56 8.65 4.43
CA THR A 144 -14.39 9.54 3.59
C THR A 144 -14.44 9.07 2.14
N THR A 145 -13.54 8.18 1.72
CA THR A 145 -13.55 7.58 0.37
C THR A 145 -14.22 6.20 0.42
N THR A 146 -15.15 5.93 -0.50
CA THR A 146 -15.85 4.62 -0.57
C THR A 146 -14.88 3.46 -0.72
N ILE A 147 -13.81 3.66 -1.49
CA ILE A 147 -12.82 2.62 -1.81
C ILE A 147 -12.10 2.17 -0.54
N LEU A 148 -11.43 3.08 0.17
CA LEU A 148 -10.66 2.69 1.34
C LEU A 148 -11.50 2.50 2.60
N ALA A 149 -12.70 3.08 2.67
CA ALA A 149 -13.64 2.80 3.75
C ALA A 149 -13.99 1.30 3.79
N ASN A 150 -14.25 0.70 2.61
CA ASN A 150 -14.64 -0.70 2.47
C ASN A 150 -13.45 -1.67 2.40
N ALA A 151 -12.24 -1.18 2.13
CA ALA A 151 -11.04 -2.00 2.16
C ALA A 151 -10.66 -2.41 3.60
N THR A 152 -10.21 -3.66 3.73
CA THR A 152 -9.51 -4.14 4.93
C THR A 152 -8.09 -3.58 4.92
N ILE A 153 -7.76 -2.76 5.91
CA ILE A 153 -6.44 -2.15 6.06
C ILE A 153 -5.78 -2.75 7.30
N GLN A 154 -4.76 -3.57 7.10
CA GLN A 154 -3.99 -4.20 8.17
C GLN A 154 -2.69 -3.44 8.41
N GLY A 155 -2.63 -2.67 9.48
CA GLY A 155 -1.43 -1.94 9.87
C GLY A 155 -1.67 -1.14 11.13
N THR A 156 -0.58 -0.70 11.74
CA THR A 156 -0.59 0.07 12.99
C THR A 156 0.09 1.41 12.78
N CYS A 157 -0.30 2.36 13.61
CA CYS A 157 0.32 3.66 13.68
C CYS A 157 1.61 3.59 14.49
N SER A 158 2.58 4.41 14.10
CA SER A 158 3.87 4.61 14.77
C SER A 158 4.00 6.02 15.37
N SER A 159 2.96 6.86 15.29
CA SER A 159 2.95 8.19 15.91
C SER A 159 2.96 8.07 17.44
N LYS A 160 3.65 8.99 18.14
CA LYS A 160 3.83 8.96 19.61
C LYS A 160 2.53 8.71 20.38
N ARG A 161 1.44 9.41 20.00
CA ARG A 161 0.12 9.34 20.65
C ARG A 161 -0.68 8.05 20.37
N HIS A 162 -0.38 7.36 19.28
CA HIS A 162 -1.15 6.22 18.80
C HIS A 162 -0.26 5.02 18.48
N LYS A 163 0.87 4.89 19.19
CA LYS A 163 1.81 3.80 18.96
C LYS A 163 1.07 2.47 19.04
N GLU A 164 1.22 1.65 18.01
CA GLU A 164 0.62 0.32 17.87
C GLU A 164 -0.91 0.28 17.72
N LEU A 165 -1.60 1.43 17.72
CA LEU A 165 -3.02 1.48 17.42
C LEU A 165 -3.27 1.12 15.95
N SER A 166 -4.31 0.33 15.66
CA SER A 166 -4.65 0.04 14.26
C SER A 166 -5.01 1.31 13.49
N ILE A 167 -4.60 1.39 12.22
CA ILE A 167 -4.84 2.56 11.36
C ILE A 167 -6.33 2.95 11.37
N LYS A 168 -7.24 1.99 11.15
CA LYS A 168 -8.70 2.23 11.18
C LYS A 168 -9.20 2.81 12.51
N SER A 169 -8.55 2.49 13.64
CA SER A 169 -8.90 3.08 14.93
C SER A 169 -8.38 4.51 15.07
N ALA A 170 -7.16 4.79 14.60
CA ALA A 170 -6.63 6.15 14.57
C ALA A 170 -7.41 7.06 13.61
N VAL A 171 -7.89 6.55 12.48
CA VAL A 171 -8.77 7.30 11.56
C VAL A 171 -10.03 7.76 12.29
N ARG A 172 -10.72 6.85 13.01
CA ARG A 172 -11.91 7.20 13.80
C ARG A 172 -11.64 8.25 14.86
N TYR A 173 -10.46 8.23 15.47
CA TYR A 173 -10.02 9.26 16.40
C TYR A 173 -9.86 10.60 15.68
N TRP A 174 -9.00 10.67 14.66
CA TRP A 174 -8.67 11.93 13.99
C TRP A 174 -9.83 12.56 13.22
N MET A 175 -10.82 11.79 12.78
CA MET A 175 -12.07 12.34 12.24
C MET A 175 -12.82 13.26 13.23
N ARG A 176 -12.63 13.07 14.55
CA ARG A 176 -13.27 13.90 15.58
C ARG A 176 -12.43 15.12 15.99
N TRP A 177 -11.13 15.07 15.75
CA TRP A 177 -10.15 16.02 16.28
C TRP A 177 -9.48 16.87 15.21
N CYS A 178 -9.91 16.74 13.95
CA CYS A 178 -9.38 17.52 12.84
C CYS A 178 -10.52 18.24 12.09
N ASP A 179 -10.27 19.46 11.66
CA ASP A 179 -11.15 20.16 10.72
C ASP A 179 -10.95 19.68 9.27
N GLU A 180 -11.74 20.24 8.36
CA GLU A 180 -11.65 19.98 6.92
C GLU A 180 -10.32 20.43 6.29
N ASN A 181 -9.61 21.37 6.92
CA ASN A 181 -8.30 21.83 6.47
C ASN A 181 -7.16 20.95 6.99
N GLY A 182 -7.46 19.95 7.83
CA GLY A 182 -6.47 19.05 8.41
C GLY A 182 -5.77 19.63 9.64
N ASN A 183 -6.32 20.67 10.26
CA ASN A 183 -5.81 21.24 11.50
C ASN A 183 -6.45 20.55 12.71
N ILE A 184 -5.67 20.38 13.77
CA ILE A 184 -6.17 19.87 15.05
C ILE A 184 -7.11 20.91 15.66
N VAL A 185 -8.34 20.52 15.95
CA VAL A 185 -9.31 21.38 16.62
C VAL A 185 -9.28 21.16 18.13
N THR A 186 -9.25 22.25 18.89
CA THR A 186 -9.20 22.24 20.37
C THR A 186 -10.57 22.18 21.05
N ARG A 187 -11.65 21.93 20.30
CA ARG A 187 -13.02 22.02 20.85
C ARG A 187 -13.25 20.95 21.91
N LYS A 188 -13.61 21.41 23.13
CA LYS A 188 -14.13 20.64 24.27
C LYS A 188 -14.97 19.44 23.78
N LYS A 189 -14.71 18.27 24.38
CA LYS A 189 -15.47 17.01 24.26
C LYS A 189 -16.89 17.25 23.73
N PRO A 190 -17.33 16.59 22.64
CA PRO A 190 -18.75 16.52 22.34
C PRO A 190 -19.45 15.94 23.57
N SER A 191 -20.35 16.72 24.17
CA SER A 191 -21.20 16.30 25.28
C SER A 191 -22.21 15.29 24.76
N TYR A 192 -21.82 14.03 24.64
CA TYR A 192 -22.76 12.91 24.55
C TYR A 192 -22.26 11.75 25.38
N THR A 193 -23.06 11.44 26.39
CA THR A 193 -22.96 10.32 27.33
C THR A 193 -23.06 8.98 26.59
N SER A 194 -21.96 8.23 26.51
CA SER A 194 -21.97 6.76 26.56
C SER A 194 -20.54 6.23 26.77
N PRO A 195 -20.33 5.19 27.61
CA PRO A 195 -19.02 4.84 28.12
C PRO A 195 -18.28 3.94 27.13
N ILE A 196 -17.37 4.52 26.35
CA ILE A 196 -16.23 3.76 25.84
C ILE A 196 -15.04 4.30 26.61
N SER A 197 -14.52 3.47 27.50
CA SER A 197 -13.31 3.66 28.28
C SER A 197 -12.12 3.86 27.34
N LEU A 198 -11.96 5.10 26.84
CA LEU A 198 -10.66 5.60 26.42
C LEU A 198 -9.85 5.76 27.70
N HIS A 199 -8.88 4.86 27.91
CA HIS A 199 -7.74 5.16 28.76
C HIS A 199 -7.14 6.46 28.25
N LEU A 200 -7.36 7.51 29.03
CA LEU A 200 -6.74 8.81 28.88
C LEU A 200 -5.24 8.59 29.05
N ILE A 201 -4.50 8.62 27.94
CA ILE A 201 -3.09 9.00 28.02
C ILE A 201 -3.14 10.52 28.16
N GLU A 202 -3.01 10.96 29.41
CA GLU A 202 -2.85 12.36 29.75
C GLU A 202 -1.59 12.90 29.06
N ASP A 203 -1.78 14.06 28.43
CA ASP A 203 -0.73 14.83 27.78
C ASP A 203 0.30 15.26 28.84
N ASN A 204 1.57 14.91 28.65
CA ASN A 204 2.71 15.63 29.23
C ASN A 204 3.77 15.80 28.13
N GLU A 205 3.87 17.05 27.68
CA GLU A 205 4.95 17.73 26.94
C GLU A 205 5.54 17.11 25.66
#